data_AF-A0A967SWP5-F1
#
_entry.id   AF-A0A967SWP5-F1
#
_cell.length_a   1.000
_cell.length_b   1.000
_cell.length_c   1.000
_cell.angle_alpha   90.00
_cell.angle_beta   90.00
_cell.angle_gamma   90.00
#
_symmetry.space_group_name_H-M   'P 1'
#
loop_
_entity.id
_entity.type
_entity.pdbx_description
1 polymer ?
#
loop_
_entity_poly.entity_id
_entity_poly.type
_entity_poly.pdbx_seq_one_letter_code
_entity_poly.pdbx_strand_id
1 'polypeptide(L)'
;VNSVCTLCSGGCGITVRKIDERAVKIEGMKGHPINNGGACLIALSGLQLLYGPRVKSPLKRTGKRGQGRWQRISWKEAVSEVVEKLSDLRSKGQSHG
;
A
#
# COMPACT_ATOMS: atom_id res chain seq x y z
N VAL A 1 2.63 12.35 -14.21
CA VAL A 1 1.35 11.71 -13.83
C VAL A 1 0.80 12.44 -12.63
N ASN A 2 -0.46 12.88 -12.68
CA ASN A 2 -1.10 13.57 -11.56
C ASN A 2 -1.84 12.54 -10.70
N SER A 3 -1.78 12.71 -9.38
CA SER A 3 -2.39 11.79 -8.42
C SER A 3 -2.64 12.51 -7.09
N VAL A 4 -3.09 11.75 -6.09
CA VAL A 4 -3.33 12.22 -4.73
C VAL A 4 -2.41 11.47 -3.78
N CYS A 5 -1.78 12.19 -2.84
CA CYS A 5 -0.97 11.62 -1.78
C CYS A 5 -1.87 11.03 -0.69
N THR A 6 -1.65 9.76 -0.35
CA THR A 6 -2.41 9.01 0.67
C THR A 6 -1.58 8.68 1.90
N LEU A 7 -0.45 9.35 2.12
CA LEU A 7 0.45 9.10 3.26
C LEU A 7 -0.06 9.72 4.57
N CYS A 8 -1.09 10.55 4.49
CA CYS A 8 -1.92 11.00 5.61
C CYS A 8 -3.36 11.20 5.12
N SER A 9 -4.26 11.60 6.01
CA SER A 9 -5.67 11.89 5.68
C SER A 9 -5.89 13.17 4.86
N GLY A 10 -4.83 13.96 4.61
CA GLY A 10 -4.96 15.27 3.98
C GLY A 10 -5.33 15.24 2.48
N GLY A 11 -4.98 14.19 1.75
CA GLY A 11 -5.36 14.07 0.33
C GLY A 11 -4.76 15.15 -0.58
N CYS A 12 -3.52 15.59 -0.31
CA CYS A 12 -2.84 16.60 -1.14
C CYS A 12 -2.62 16.11 -2.58
N GLY A 13 -2.83 16.98 -3.57
CA GLY A 13 -2.55 16.67 -4.97
C GLY A 13 -1.06 16.67 -5.25
N ILE A 14 -0.59 15.66 -5.99
CA ILE A 14 0.82 15.48 -6.33
C ILE A 14 0.99 15.24 -7.82
N THR A 15 2.15 15.65 -8.34
CA THR A 15 2.63 15.33 -9.68
C THR A 15 3.86 14.44 -9.55
N VAL A 16 3.78 13.24 -10.15
CA VAL A 16 4.89 12.29 -10.21
C VAL A 16 5.55 12.38 -11.57
N ARG A 17 6.85 12.70 -11.58
CA ARG A 17 7.69 12.64 -12.78
C ARG A 17 8.26 11.23 -12.94
N LYS A 18 8.22 10.71 -14.16
CA LYS A 18 8.80 9.43 -14.54
C LYS A 18 9.90 9.66 -15.59
N ILE A 19 10.91 8.79 -15.59
CA ILE A 19 11.79 8.55 -16.73
C ILE A 19 11.51 7.10 -17.12
N ASP A 20 11.05 6.91 -18.35
CA ASP A 20 10.43 5.65 -18.80
C ASP A 20 9.34 5.20 -17.80
N GLU A 21 9.45 3.98 -17.28
CA GLU A 21 8.54 3.42 -16.27
C GLU A 21 9.01 3.60 -14.83
N ARG A 22 10.11 4.32 -14.59
CA ARG A 22 10.62 4.58 -13.25
C ARG A 22 10.16 5.95 -12.76
N ALA A 23 9.44 5.99 -11.63
CA ALA A 23 9.14 7.23 -10.94
C ALA A 23 10.42 7.81 -10.31
N VAL A 24 10.71 9.09 -10.57
CA VAL A 24 11.97 9.74 -10.17
C VAL A 24 11.80 10.99 -9.30
N LYS A 25 10.63 11.64 -9.33
CA LYS A 25 10.35 12.79 -8.46
C LYS A 25 8.87 12.90 -8.13
N ILE A 26 8.55 13.37 -6.93
CA ILE A 26 7.20 13.76 -6.51
C ILE A 26 7.24 15.25 -6.18
N GLU A 27 6.28 16.01 -6.69
CA GLU A 27 6.11 17.45 -6.47
C GLU A 27 4.64 17.75 -6.15
N GLY A 28 4.35 18.88 -5.50
CA GLY A 28 2.97 19.30 -5.27
C GLY A 28 2.29 19.74 -6.58
N MET A 29 1.00 19.45 -6.71
CA MET A 29 0.21 19.80 -7.90
C MET A 29 -0.35 21.23 -7.77
N LYS A 30 0.17 22.16 -8.59
CA LYS A 30 -0.36 23.53 -8.67
C LYS A 30 -1.84 23.51 -9.08
N GLY A 31 -2.66 24.33 -8.44
CA GLY A 31 -4.11 24.41 -8.67
C GLY A 31 -4.94 23.32 -7.98
N HIS A 32 -4.33 22.36 -7.29
CA HIS A 32 -5.09 21.38 -6.52
C HIS A 32 -5.72 22.05 -5.27
N PRO A 33 -7.02 21.82 -4.98
CA PRO A 33 -7.76 22.58 -3.96
C PRO A 33 -7.19 22.46 -2.54
N ILE A 34 -6.54 21.34 -2.22
CA ILE A 34 -6.01 21.09 -0.87
C ILE A 34 -4.69 21.82 -0.59
N ASN A 35 -3.79 21.90 -1.56
CA ASN A 35 -2.39 22.24 -1.33
C ASN A 35 -1.80 23.22 -2.34
N ASN A 36 -2.50 23.51 -3.43
CA ASN A 36 -2.11 24.46 -4.49
C ASN A 36 -0.61 24.44 -4.85
N GLY A 37 -0.03 23.26 -5.03
CA GLY A 37 1.39 23.08 -5.38
C GLY A 37 2.35 22.87 -4.21
N GLY A 38 1.92 23.10 -2.97
CA GLY A 38 2.70 22.75 -1.78
C GLY A 38 2.74 21.24 -1.53
N ALA A 39 3.78 20.73 -0.88
CA ALA A 39 3.85 19.33 -0.45
C ALA A 39 4.69 19.20 0.82
N CYS A 40 4.27 18.34 1.75
CA CYS A 40 5.05 18.07 2.95
C CYS A 40 6.24 17.14 2.64
N LEU A 41 7.22 17.10 3.55
CA LEU A 41 8.43 16.29 3.39
C LEU A 41 8.12 14.78 3.26
N ILE A 42 7.06 14.30 3.91
CA ILE A 42 6.61 12.90 3.79
C ILE A 42 6.18 12.60 2.35
N ALA A 43 5.37 13.48 1.74
CA ALA A 43 4.91 13.33 0.36
C ALA A 43 6.08 13.38 -0.64
N LEU A 44 6.99 14.34 -0.47
CA LEU A 44 8.18 14.47 -1.32
C LEU A 44 9.10 13.25 -1.22
N SER A 45 9.14 12.60 -0.05
CA SER A 45 9.93 11.39 0.21
C SER A 45 9.23 10.09 -0.20
N GLY A 46 8.03 10.15 -0.81
CA GLY A 46 7.22 8.96 -1.10
C GLY A 46 7.91 7.90 -1.97
N LEU A 47 8.90 8.27 -2.79
CA LEU A 47 9.69 7.30 -3.57
C LEU A 47 10.52 6.36 -2.69
N GLN A 48 10.86 6.75 -1.46
CA GLN A 48 11.55 5.87 -0.53
C GLN A 48 10.66 4.71 -0.05
N LEU A 49 9.34 4.89 -0.01
CA LEU A 49 8.41 3.80 0.25
C LEU A 49 8.32 2.83 -0.95
N LEU A 50 8.38 3.36 -2.17
CA LEU A 50 8.29 2.56 -3.39
C LEU A 50 9.55 1.68 -3.59
N TYR A 51 10.73 2.24 -3.38
CA TYR A 51 12.01 1.60 -3.67
C TYR A 51 12.74 1.05 -2.44
N GLY A 52 12.34 1.44 -1.22
CA GLY A 52 12.92 0.95 0.01
C GLY A 52 12.54 -0.50 0.36
N PRO A 53 12.96 -0.99 1.53
CA PRO A 53 12.59 -2.31 2.03
C PRO A 53 11.08 -2.40 2.22
N ARG A 54 10.42 -3.19 1.37
CA ARG A 54 8.96 -3.38 1.40
C ARG A 54 8.58 -4.83 1.19
N VAL A 55 7.35 -5.17 1.54
CA VAL A 55 6.75 -6.46 1.19
C VAL A 55 6.55 -6.50 -0.34
N LYS A 56 7.17 -7.48 -1.00
CA LYS A 56 7.16 -7.62 -2.47
C LYS A 56 6.23 -8.71 -2.99
N SER A 57 5.82 -9.64 -2.13
CA SER A 57 4.97 -10.79 -2.46
C SER A 57 4.07 -11.12 -1.28
N PRO A 58 3.00 -11.90 -1.49
CA PRO A 58 2.22 -12.46 -0.39
C PRO A 58 3.10 -13.29 0.56
N LEU A 59 2.80 -13.21 1.86
CA LEU A 59 3.53 -13.89 2.93
C LEU A 59 2.53 -14.56 3.87
N LYS A 60 2.70 -15.87 4.10
CA LYS A 60 1.95 -16.65 5.07
C LYS A 60 2.73 -16.75 6.38
N ARG A 61 2.04 -16.54 7.50
CA ARG A 61 2.64 -16.69 8.83
C ARG A 61 2.85 -18.18 9.15
N THR A 62 4.06 -18.56 9.53
CA THR A 62 4.39 -19.96 9.89
C THR A 62 4.66 -20.18 11.38
N GLY A 63 4.77 -19.10 12.17
CA GLY A 63 4.97 -19.15 13.63
C GLY A 63 3.83 -18.52 14.43
N LYS A 64 4.04 -18.36 15.75
CA LYS A 64 3.12 -17.59 16.59
C LYS A 64 3.11 -16.11 16.15
N ARG A 65 1.99 -15.43 16.40
CA ARG A 65 1.85 -13.99 16.10
C ARG A 65 2.96 -13.20 16.80
N GLY A 66 3.62 -12.31 16.07
CA GLY A 66 4.75 -11.51 16.58
C GLY A 66 6.15 -12.12 16.37
N GLN A 67 6.27 -13.40 16.00
CA GLN A 67 7.60 -14.03 15.82
C GLN A 67 8.32 -13.66 14.52
N GLY A 68 7.67 -12.94 13.60
CA GLY A 68 8.28 -12.56 12.32
C GLY A 68 8.62 -13.72 11.38
N ARG A 69 8.06 -14.92 11.60
CA ARG A 69 8.28 -16.10 10.75
C ARG A 69 7.25 -16.15 9.61
N TRP A 70 7.76 -16.02 8.38
CA TRP A 70 6.96 -15.90 7.17
C TRP A 70 7.47 -16.83 6.07
N GLN A 71 6.53 -17.36 5.27
CA GLN A 71 6.79 -18.12 4.06
C GLN A 71 6.17 -17.39 2.86
N ARG A 72 6.90 -17.31 1.74
CA ARG A 72 6.33 -16.79 0.49
C ARG A 72 5.34 -17.79 -0.07
N ILE A 73 4.19 -17.29 -0.50
CA ILE A 73 3.16 -18.06 -1.19
C ILE A 73 2.74 -17.32 -2.46
N SER A 74 2.08 -18.02 -3.38
CA SER A 74 1.55 -17.41 -4.59
C SER A 74 0.33 -16.51 -4.28
N TRP A 75 0.01 -15.60 -5.20
CA TRP A 75 -1.21 -14.79 -5.11
C TRP A 75 -2.48 -15.64 -5.13
N LYS A 76 -2.49 -16.72 -5.93
CA LYS A 76 -3.63 -17.64 -6.00
C LYS A 76 -3.88 -18.31 -4.64
N GLU A 77 -2.83 -18.88 -4.03
CA GLU A 77 -2.93 -19.51 -2.71
C GLU A 77 -3.34 -18.50 -1.62
N ALA A 78 -2.75 -17.29 -1.63
CA ALA A 78 -3.05 -16.28 -0.63
C ALA A 78 -4.52 -15.85 -0.65
N VAL A 79 -5.08 -15.63 -1.84
CA VAL A 79 -6.49 -15.26 -2.00
C VAL A 79 -7.40 -16.44 -1.64
N SER A 80 -7.09 -17.65 -2.12
CA SER A 80 -7.87 -18.86 -1.79
C SER A 80 -7.95 -19.09 -0.27
N GLU A 81 -6.84 -18.98 0.45
CA GLU A 81 -6.81 -19.20 1.90
C GLU A 81 -7.66 -18.18 2.67
N VAL A 82 -7.63 -16.90 2.25
CA VAL A 82 -8.47 -15.86 2.86
C VAL A 82 -9.95 -16.12 2.56
N VAL A 83 -10.29 -16.47 1.32
CA VAL A 83 -11.68 -16.74 0.91
C VAL A 83 -12.25 -17.95 1.64
N GLU A 84 -11.49 -19.04 1.73
CA GLU A 84 -11.89 -20.24 2.48
C GLU A 84 -12.15 -19.89 3.93
N LYS A 85 -11.25 -19.11 4.57
CA LYS A 85 -11.43 -18.76 5.97
C LYS A 85 -12.62 -17.85 6.22
N LEU A 86 -12.84 -16.85 5.36
CA LEU A 86 -14.01 -15.98 5.46
C LEU A 86 -15.32 -16.74 5.20
N SER A 87 -15.32 -17.69 4.27
CA SER A 87 -16.47 -18.53 3.96
C SER A 87 -16.84 -19.45 5.12
N ASP A 88 -15.83 -20.07 5.75
CA ASP A 88 -15.99 -20.87 6.97
C ASP A 88 -16.62 -20.05 8.10
N LEU A 89 -16.08 -18.85 8.38
CA LEU A 89 -16.63 -17.95 9.41
C LEU A 89 -18.07 -17.54 9.10
N ARG A 90 -18.37 -17.22 7.83
CA ARG A 90 -19.73 -16.88 7.39
C ARG A 90 -20.69 -18.05 7.58
N SER A 91 -20.30 -19.28 7.20
CA SER A 91 -21.15 -20.46 7.38
C SER A 91 -21.44 -20.78 8.85
N LYS A 92 -20.53 -20.40 9.75
CA LYS A 92 -20.67 -20.57 11.20
C LYS A 92 -21.43 -19.43 11.89
N GLY A 93 -21.88 -18.42 11.15
CA GLY A 93 -22.52 -17.23 11.72
C GLY A 93 -21.56 -16.34 12.53
N GLN A 94 -20.25 -16.52 12.39
CA GLN A 94 -19.20 -15.78 13.10
C GLN A 94 -18.68 -14.62 12.23
N SER A 95 -19.59 -13.88 11.60
CA SER A 95 -19.26 -12.77 10.69
C SER A 95 -18.66 -11.56 11.41
N HIS A 96 -18.81 -11.50 12.72
CA HIS A 96 -18.21 -10.52 13.62
C HIS A 96 -17.47 -11.35 14.66
N GLY A 97 -16.15 -11.24 14.69
CA GLY A 97 -15.26 -12.18 15.40
C GLY A 97 -15.56 -12.38 16.88
#